data_AF-A0A068NL13-F1
#
_entry.id   AF-A0A068NL13-F1
#
_cell.length_a   1.000
_cell.length_b   1.000
_cell.length_c   1.000
_cell.angle_alpha   90.00
_cell.angle_beta   90.00
_cell.angle_gamma   90.00
#
_symmetry.space_group_name_H-M   'P 1'
#
loop_
_entity.id
_entity.type
_entity.pdbx_description
1 polymer ?
#
loop_
_entity_poly.entity_id
_entity_poly.type
_entity_poly.pdbx_seq_one_letter_code
_entity_poly.pdbx_strand_id
1 'polypeptide(L)'
;MKRALVLATVLAATSAEACSGPDVMGTIEAHQRFATVCACAIGLLFLVALRLTISRRLDTGTFWNLAGMFALHPAWTISGFDGDCGFMQVNASILFLGIAALLTWFLFLAWFRAGTTTARRATSPSEQN
;
A
#
# COMPACT_ATOMS: atom_id res chain seq x y z
N MET A 1 9.59 16.14 9.58
CA MET A 1 8.39 15.84 10.40
C MET A 1 7.37 16.98 10.43
N LYS A 2 7.77 18.27 10.54
CA LYS A 2 6.82 19.41 10.56
C LYS A 2 5.96 19.57 9.28
N ARG A 3 6.45 19.18 8.10
CA ARG A 3 5.70 19.29 6.83
C ARG A 3 4.55 18.28 6.70
N ALA A 4 4.68 17.10 7.28
CA ALA A 4 3.63 16.06 7.25
C ALA A 4 2.45 16.43 8.16
N LEU A 5 2.74 17.06 9.31
CA LEU A 5 1.72 17.53 10.25
C LEU A 5 0.88 18.67 9.66
N VAL A 6 1.53 19.62 8.97
CA VAL A 6 0.85 20.75 8.30
C VAL A 6 -0.05 20.25 7.16
N LEU A 7 0.39 19.25 6.39
CA LEU A 7 -0.44 18.65 5.34
C LEU A 7 -1.67 17.94 5.94
N ALA A 8 -1.49 17.20 7.04
CA ALA A 8 -2.59 16.51 7.72
C ALA A 8 -3.61 17.48 8.32
N THR A 9 -3.18 18.61 8.89
CA THR A 9 -4.09 19.62 9.45
C THR A 9 -4.83 20.42 8.37
N VAL A 10 -4.21 20.67 7.21
CA VAL A 10 -4.89 21.34 6.09
C VAL A 10 -5.93 20.42 5.45
N LEU A 11 -5.66 19.11 5.34
CA LEU A 11 -6.65 18.14 4.86
C LEU A 11 -7.85 17.97 5.81
N ALA A 12 -7.64 18.07 7.13
CA ALA A 12 -8.71 17.90 8.12
C ALA A 12 -9.68 19.09 8.20
N ALA A 13 -9.25 20.30 7.86
CA ALA A 13 -10.10 21.50 7.91
C ALA A 13 -11.08 21.61 6.73
N THR A 14 -10.82 20.92 5.60
CA THR A 14 -11.67 20.99 4.41
C THR A 14 -12.83 19.99 4.41
N SER A 15 -12.87 19.04 5.34
CA SER A 15 -13.83 17.92 5.29
C SER A 15 -15.22 18.25 5.83
N ALA A 16 -15.37 19.28 6.67
CA ALA A 16 -16.67 19.63 7.26
C ALA A 16 -17.55 20.52 6.36
N GLU A 17 -16.95 21.31 5.46
CA GLU A 17 -17.70 22.20 4.54
C GLU A 17 -17.90 21.60 3.12
N ALA A 18 -17.15 20.54 2.78
CA ALA A 18 -17.15 19.96 1.43
C ALA A 18 -18.45 19.23 1.05
N CYS A 19 -19.26 18.79 2.02
CA CYS A 19 -20.47 18.00 1.75
C CYS A 19 -21.74 18.82 1.49
N SER A 20 -21.64 20.15 1.45
CA SER A 20 -22.78 21.05 1.23
C SER A 20 -22.58 22.02 0.06
N GLY A 21 -21.55 21.81 -0.76
CA GLY A 21 -21.23 22.65 -1.91
C GLY A 21 -21.95 22.25 -3.22
N PRO A 22 -21.91 23.11 -4.25
CA PRO A 22 -22.55 22.84 -5.55
C PRO A 22 -21.91 21.71 -6.37
N ASP A 23 -20.79 21.10 -5.92
CA ASP A 23 -20.06 20.03 -6.62
C ASP A 23 -19.66 18.84 -5.71
N VAL A 24 -20.57 18.45 -4.81
CA VAL A 24 -20.36 17.30 -3.91
C VAL A 24 -20.18 16.00 -4.70
N MET A 25 -20.99 15.80 -5.75
CA MET A 25 -20.96 14.56 -6.54
C MET A 25 -19.65 14.40 -7.31
N GLY A 26 -19.12 15.49 -7.90
CA GLY A 26 -17.81 15.46 -8.56
C GLY A 26 -16.68 15.12 -7.58
N THR A 27 -16.78 15.62 -6.35
CA THR A 27 -15.80 15.30 -5.29
C THR A 27 -15.87 13.83 -4.87
N ILE A 28 -17.06 13.29 -4.64
CA ILE A 28 -17.25 11.87 -4.29
C ILE A 28 -16.71 10.96 -5.41
N GLU A 29 -17.00 11.28 -6.67
CA GLU A 29 -16.53 10.49 -7.80
C GLU A 29 -14.99 10.53 -7.90
N ALA A 30 -14.37 11.70 -7.71
CA ALA A 30 -12.91 11.83 -7.70
C ALA A 30 -12.28 10.99 -6.58
N HIS A 31 -12.86 11.00 -5.37
CA HIS A 31 -12.41 10.19 -4.25
C HIS A 31 -12.54 8.69 -4.50
N GLN A 32 -13.65 8.24 -5.08
CA GLN A 32 -13.84 6.83 -5.46
C GLN A 32 -12.84 6.39 -6.53
N ARG A 33 -12.58 7.23 -7.54
CA ARG A 33 -11.55 6.97 -8.56
C ARG A 33 -10.17 6.84 -7.92
N PHE A 34 -9.82 7.74 -7.00
CA PHE A 34 -8.55 7.66 -6.27
C PHE A 34 -8.42 6.39 -5.44
N ALA A 35 -9.45 6.02 -4.66
CA ALA A 35 -9.47 4.78 -3.90
C ALA A 35 -9.31 3.54 -4.80
N THR A 36 -9.93 3.56 -5.99
CA THR A 36 -9.78 2.49 -6.99
C THR A 36 -8.35 2.39 -7.52
N VAL A 37 -7.68 3.53 -7.79
CA VAL A 37 -6.27 3.53 -8.21
C VAL A 37 -5.37 2.94 -7.13
N CYS A 38 -5.57 3.31 -5.86
CA CYS A 38 -4.85 2.71 -4.74
C CYS A 38 -5.08 1.19 -4.65
N ALA A 39 -6.33 0.74 -4.85
CA ALA A 39 -6.67 -0.67 -4.87
C ALA A 39 -5.95 -1.42 -6.00
N CYS A 40 -5.91 -0.85 -7.21
CA CYS A 40 -5.17 -1.41 -8.34
C CYS A 40 -3.67 -1.53 -8.03
N ALA A 41 -3.07 -0.52 -7.41
CA ALA A 41 -1.65 -0.56 -7.02
C ALA A 41 -1.37 -1.72 -6.03
N ILE A 42 -2.21 -1.88 -5.00
CA ILE A 42 -2.10 -3.00 -4.06
C ILE A 42 -2.36 -4.33 -4.76
N GLY A 43 -3.31 -4.38 -5.70
CA GLY A 43 -3.59 -5.57 -6.52
C GLY A 43 -2.39 -6.00 -7.35
N LEU A 44 -1.66 -5.06 -7.95
CA LEU A 44 -0.40 -5.37 -8.65
C LEU A 44 0.67 -5.92 -7.70
N LEU A 45 0.84 -5.31 -6.52
CA LEU A 45 1.76 -5.82 -5.50
C LEU A 45 1.37 -7.23 -5.03
N PHE A 46 0.08 -7.50 -4.87
CA PHE A 46 -0.46 -8.81 -4.55
C PHE A 46 -0.13 -9.84 -5.63
N LEU A 47 -0.32 -9.51 -6.92
CA LEU A 47 0.03 -10.41 -8.03
C LEU A 47 1.53 -10.70 -8.10
N VAL A 48 2.37 -9.68 -7.85
CA VAL A 48 3.83 -9.87 -7.74
C VAL A 48 4.17 -10.79 -6.57
N ALA A 49 3.57 -10.57 -5.40
CA ALA A 49 3.77 -11.41 -4.22
C ALA A 49 3.29 -12.85 -4.46
N LEU A 50 2.15 -13.05 -5.12
CA LEU A 50 1.64 -14.36 -5.54
C LEU A 50 2.66 -15.06 -6.45
N ARG A 51 3.15 -14.38 -7.49
CA ARG A 51 4.15 -14.93 -8.39
C ARG A 51 5.43 -15.33 -7.67
N LEU A 52 5.91 -14.51 -6.73
CA LEU A 52 7.11 -14.81 -5.93
C LEU A 52 6.87 -15.96 -4.95
N THR A 53 5.68 -16.07 -4.36
CA THR A 53 5.28 -17.17 -3.47
C THR A 53 5.21 -18.49 -4.24
N ILE A 54 4.59 -18.50 -5.43
CA ILE A 54 4.59 -19.67 -6.33
C ILE A 54 6.01 -20.05 -6.74
N SER A 55 6.89 -19.06 -6.94
CA SER A 55 8.32 -19.30 -7.20
C SER A 55 9.11 -19.81 -6.00
N ARG A 56 8.47 -19.97 -4.83
CA ARG A 56 9.11 -20.27 -3.54
C ARG A 56 10.19 -19.26 -3.14
N ARG A 57 10.04 -18.00 -3.59
CA ARG A 57 10.97 -16.89 -3.30
C ARG A 57 10.44 -15.93 -2.21
N LEU A 58 9.22 -16.15 -1.76
CA LEU A 58 8.54 -15.34 -0.74
C LEU A 58 7.94 -16.26 0.31
N ASP A 59 7.91 -15.81 1.56
CA ASP A 59 7.21 -16.49 2.63
C ASP A 59 5.68 -16.38 2.49
N THR A 60 4.98 -17.47 2.80
CA THR A 60 3.51 -17.56 2.72
C THR A 60 2.80 -16.55 3.61
N GLY A 61 3.38 -16.20 4.76
CA GLY A 61 2.82 -15.20 5.66
C GLY A 61 2.77 -13.82 5.02
N THR A 62 3.78 -13.44 4.24
CA THR A 62 3.76 -12.14 3.56
C THR A 62 2.72 -12.08 2.44
N PHE A 63 2.52 -13.19 1.72
CA PHE A 63 1.43 -13.32 0.76
C PHE A 63 0.07 -13.09 1.43
N TRP A 64 -0.20 -13.75 2.56
CA TRP A 64 -1.47 -13.59 3.27
C TRP A 64 -1.70 -12.18 3.81
N ASN A 65 -0.64 -11.49 4.24
CA ASN A 65 -0.75 -10.08 4.65
C ASN A 65 -1.20 -9.20 3.47
N LEU A 66 -0.56 -9.31 2.30
CA LEU A 66 -0.95 -8.54 1.11
C LEU A 66 -2.32 -8.95 0.58
N ALA A 67 -2.66 -10.25 0.63
CA ALA A 67 -3.98 -10.75 0.27
C ALA A 67 -5.07 -10.16 1.16
N GLY A 68 -4.84 -10.11 2.49
CA GLY A 68 -5.76 -9.51 3.45
C GLY A 68 -5.90 -8.00 3.25
N MET A 69 -4.78 -7.28 3.02
CA MET A 69 -4.83 -5.84 2.72
C MET A 69 -5.59 -5.54 1.43
N PHE A 70 -5.40 -6.36 0.39
CA PHE A 70 -6.21 -6.27 -0.81
C PHE A 70 -7.67 -6.55 -0.42
N ALA A 71 -8.02 -7.73 0.08
CA ALA A 71 -9.39 -8.14 0.40
C ALA A 71 -10.18 -7.17 1.31
N LEU A 72 -9.51 -6.43 2.19
CA LEU A 72 -10.14 -5.46 3.11
C LEU A 72 -10.03 -4.01 2.63
N HIS A 73 -9.67 -3.77 1.37
CA HIS A 73 -9.37 -2.44 0.87
C HIS A 73 -10.59 -1.49 0.93
N PRO A 74 -10.39 -0.22 1.36
CA PRO A 74 -11.46 0.79 1.48
C PRO A 74 -12.28 1.06 0.22
N ALA A 75 -11.72 0.77 -0.96
CA ALA A 75 -12.41 0.94 -2.24
C ALA A 75 -13.72 0.13 -2.35
N TRP A 76 -13.85 -0.96 -1.59
CA TRP A 76 -15.09 -1.76 -1.55
C TRP A 76 -15.64 -2.01 -0.14
N THR A 77 -14.87 -1.72 0.91
CA THR A 77 -15.35 -1.86 2.30
C THR A 77 -15.94 -0.57 2.87
N ILE A 78 -15.60 0.59 2.31
CA ILE A 78 -16.08 1.90 2.77
C ILE A 78 -16.83 2.59 1.62
N SER A 79 -18.05 3.01 1.89
CA SER A 79 -18.85 3.82 0.98
C SER A 79 -18.48 5.29 1.11
N GLY A 80 -18.34 6.00 -0.01
CA GLY A 80 -18.15 7.46 -0.02
C GLY A 80 -19.43 8.27 0.21
N PHE A 81 -20.56 7.61 0.39
CA PHE A 81 -21.89 8.24 0.49
C PHE A 81 -22.37 8.44 1.94
N ASP A 82 -21.63 7.94 2.94
CA ASP A 82 -22.09 7.91 4.34
C ASP A 82 -21.84 9.22 5.11
N GLY A 83 -21.91 10.36 4.41
CA GLY A 83 -21.92 11.71 5.02
C GLY A 83 -20.55 12.39 5.17
N ASP A 84 -19.46 11.75 4.74
CA ASP A 84 -18.11 12.32 4.77
C ASP A 84 -17.52 12.60 3.38
N CYS A 85 -18.36 12.49 2.34
CA CYS A 85 -17.97 12.68 0.93
C CYS A 85 -16.74 11.87 0.48
N GLY A 86 -16.49 10.70 1.09
CA GLY A 86 -15.39 9.82 0.73
C GLY A 86 -14.02 10.21 1.30
N PHE A 87 -13.95 11.18 2.22
CA PHE A 87 -12.67 11.55 2.86
C PHE A 87 -12.07 10.39 3.66
N MET A 88 -12.88 9.65 4.42
CA MET A 88 -12.46 8.45 5.14
C MET A 88 -12.01 7.36 4.19
N GLN A 89 -12.68 7.20 3.04
CA GLN A 89 -12.29 6.26 2.01
C GLN A 89 -10.89 6.57 1.45
N VAL A 90 -10.61 7.85 1.16
CA VAL A 90 -9.29 8.31 0.69
C VAL A 90 -8.22 8.10 1.75
N ASN A 91 -8.45 8.57 2.98
CA ASN A 91 -7.49 8.46 4.07
C ASN A 91 -7.14 7.00 4.40
N ALA A 92 -8.16 6.14 4.44
CA ALA A 92 -7.95 4.71 4.65
C ALA A 92 -7.20 4.08 3.46
N SER A 93 -7.50 4.46 2.22
CA SER A 93 -6.80 3.95 1.02
C SER A 93 -5.31 4.31 1.02
N ILE A 94 -4.98 5.55 1.43
CA ILE A 94 -3.59 6.00 1.58
C ILE A 94 -2.88 5.19 2.66
N LEU A 95 -3.53 4.96 3.80
CA LEU A 95 -2.97 4.15 4.89
C LEU A 95 -2.67 2.72 4.43
N PHE A 96 -3.63 2.07 3.76
CA PHE A 96 -3.48 0.72 3.23
C PHE A 96 -2.34 0.65 2.21
N LEU A 97 -2.28 1.60 1.27
CA LEU A 97 -1.22 1.68 0.28
C LEU A 97 0.15 1.89 0.95
N GLY A 98 0.23 2.75 1.96
CA GLY A 98 1.44 3.01 2.73
C GLY A 98 1.97 1.76 3.45
N ILE A 99 1.07 1.01 4.12
CA ILE A 99 1.44 -0.25 4.79
C ILE A 99 1.90 -1.29 3.76
N ALA A 100 1.15 -1.47 2.66
CA ALA A 100 1.52 -2.40 1.59
C ALA A 100 2.88 -2.06 0.96
N ALA A 101 3.15 -0.77 0.73
CA ALA A 101 4.43 -0.27 0.23
C ALA A 101 5.57 -0.52 1.23
N LEU A 102 5.35 -0.32 2.53
CA LEU A 102 6.37 -0.61 3.56
C LEU A 102 6.68 -2.10 3.64
N LEU A 103 5.65 -2.97 3.65
CA LEU A 103 5.83 -4.42 3.65
C LEU A 103 6.64 -4.88 2.44
N THR A 104 6.30 -4.39 1.25
CA THR A 104 7.04 -4.72 0.03
C THR A 104 8.46 -4.14 0.01
N TRP A 105 8.67 -2.95 0.58
CA TRP A 105 10.01 -2.38 0.75
C TRP A 105 10.91 -3.23 1.65
N PHE A 106 10.40 -3.71 2.79
CA PHE A 106 11.18 -4.59 3.68
C PHE A 106 11.54 -5.91 3.01
N LEU A 107 10.63 -6.48 2.20
CA LEU A 107 10.92 -7.67 1.40
C LEU A 107 12.01 -7.43 0.37
N PHE A 108 11.94 -6.29 -0.33
CA PHE A 108 12.96 -5.89 -1.29
C PHE A 108 14.33 -5.81 -0.59
N LEU A 109 14.43 -5.12 0.55
CA LEU A 109 15.67 -5.04 1.32
C LEU A 109 16.20 -6.41 1.79
N ALA A 110 15.31 -7.29 2.26
CA ALA A 110 15.68 -8.65 2.67
C ALA A 110 16.24 -9.46 1.48
N TRP A 111 15.63 -9.32 0.32
CA TRP A 111 16.08 -9.98 -0.91
C TRP A 111 17.46 -9.48 -1.38
N PHE A 112 17.72 -8.17 -1.36
CA PHE A 112 19.05 -7.62 -1.68
C PHE A 112 20.13 -8.11 -0.73
N ARG A 113 19.82 -8.19 0.58
CA ARG A 113 20.76 -8.72 1.58
C ARG A 113 21.11 -10.17 1.30
N ALA A 114 20.12 -11.01 0.98
CA ALA A 114 20.36 -12.43 0.67
C ALA A 114 21.28 -12.65 -0.54
N GLY A 115 21.16 -11.83 -1.59
CA GLY A 115 22.01 -11.91 -2.78
C GLY A 115 23.51 -11.67 -2.50
N THR A 116 23.82 -10.76 -1.57
CA THR A 116 25.22 -10.44 -1.22
C THR A 116 25.94 -11.58 -0.49
N THR A 117 25.23 -12.35 0.33
CA THR A 117 25.82 -13.45 1.11
C THR A 117 26.26 -14.62 0.23
N THR A 118 25.48 -14.93 -0.81
CA THR A 118 25.79 -16.01 -1.76
C THR A 118 27.05 -15.69 -2.58
N ALA A 119 27.23 -14.44 -2.98
CA ALA A 119 28.43 -14.00 -3.71
C ALA A 119 29.71 -14.14 -2.89
N ARG A 120 29.66 -13.88 -1.57
CA ARG A 120 30.84 -13.95 -0.68
C ARG A 120 31.31 -15.39 -0.40
N ARG A 121 30.40 -16.37 -0.44
CA ARG A 121 30.74 -17.79 -0.25
C ARG A 121 31.37 -18.41 -1.50
N ALA A 122 31.03 -17.91 -2.69
CA ALA A 122 31.63 -18.38 -3.95
C ALA A 122 33.09 -17.93 -4.14
N THR A 123 33.54 -16.90 -3.42
CA THR A 123 34.92 -16.37 -3.49
C THR A 123 35.79 -16.83 -2.32
N SER A 124 35.36 -17.82 -1.53
CA SER A 124 36.24 -18.49 -0.57
C SER A 124 36.95 -19.61 -1.30
N PRO A 125 38.16 -19.41 -1.87
CA PRO A 125 38.94 -20.52 -2.37
C PRO A 125 39.15 -21.46 -1.18
N SER A 126 38.66 -22.68 -1.31
CA SER A 126 39.10 -23.78 -0.47
C SER A 126 40.61 -23.86 -0.59
N GLU A 127 41.26 -23.25 0.39
CA GLU A 127 42.38 -23.80 1.14
C GLU A 127 42.71 -25.21 0.65
N GLN A 128 43.70 -25.23 -0.25
CA GLN A 128 44.40 -26.41 -0.72
C GLN A 128 45.17 -26.95 0.49
N ASN A 129 44.76 -28.09 1.04
CA ASN A 129 45.62 -29.07 1.70
C ASN A 129 44.87 -30.38 1.90
#